data_AF-A0A3C1C771-F1
#
_entry.id   AF-A0A3C1C771-F1
#
_cell.length_a   1.000
_cell.length_b   1.000
_cell.length_c   1.000
_cell.angle_alpha   90.00
_cell.angle_beta   90.00
_cell.angle_gamma   90.00
#
_symmetry.space_group_name_H-M   'P 1'
#
loop_
_entity.id
_entity.type
_entity.pdbx_description
1 polymer ?
#
loop_
_entity_poly.entity_id
_entity_poly.type
_entity_poly.pdbx_seq_one_letter_code
_entity_poly.pdbx_strand_id
1 'polypeptide(L)'
;MVAMLEFPKWLSPEIIPGLPFRWYGLMYLVAFGVTWLLFKRESKRLGAPWTEDEAANFFIWGIVGILLGGRLAGTLIYEPTNYYWIKPWYIFWPFDESGTFVGFQGMSYHGGFVGLIVATLIWCKVHKWNWFDWADLIAVSAPLGYTFGRLGNFINGELWGKVSTAPWAMVFPNAERFSAKEQWVQEIARKVGIRIVSMNDMVNLPRHPSQLYEALLEGIVLWLILWFFVRPRRSFRGEG
;
A
#
# COMPACT_ATOMS: atom_id res chain seq x y z
N MET A 1 15.81 31.72 -4.42
CA MET A 1 15.33 30.52 -5.15
C MET A 1 14.82 29.55 -4.11
N VAL A 2 13.50 29.49 -3.90
CA VAL A 2 12.91 28.42 -3.10
C VAL A 2 12.70 27.26 -4.05
N ALA A 3 13.59 26.27 -3.96
CA ALA A 3 13.62 25.12 -4.85
C ALA A 3 12.54 24.13 -4.40
N MET A 4 11.47 24.03 -5.17
CA MET A 4 10.65 22.82 -5.15
C MET A 4 11.39 21.72 -5.94
N LEU A 5 11.12 20.48 -5.60
CA LEU A 5 11.67 19.33 -6.31
C LEU A 5 10.71 18.89 -7.42
N GLU A 6 11.24 18.59 -8.60
CA GLU A 6 10.48 17.92 -9.64
C GLU A 6 10.47 16.42 -9.37
N PHE A 7 9.34 15.76 -9.58
CA PHE A 7 9.29 14.30 -9.51
C PHE A 7 10.27 13.70 -10.54
N PRO A 8 11.06 12.66 -10.20
CA PRO A 8 12.13 12.19 -11.07
C PRO A 8 11.59 11.68 -12.42
N LYS A 9 11.98 12.33 -13.52
CA LYS A 9 11.48 11.99 -14.88
C LYS A 9 11.90 10.60 -15.37
N TRP A 10 12.98 10.06 -14.82
CA TRP A 10 13.47 8.71 -15.13
C TRP A 10 12.68 7.62 -14.40
N LEU A 11 11.85 7.99 -13.42
CA LEU A 11 11.06 7.05 -12.65
C LEU A 11 9.73 6.79 -13.36
N SER A 12 9.61 5.62 -13.97
CA SER A 12 8.38 5.14 -14.59
C SER A 12 7.69 4.12 -13.69
N PRO A 13 6.34 4.08 -13.63
CA PRO A 13 5.61 3.00 -12.96
C PRO A 13 5.85 1.62 -13.58
N GLU A 14 6.19 1.59 -14.88
CA GLU A 14 6.43 0.36 -15.65
C GLU A 14 7.90 -0.07 -15.54
N ILE A 15 8.13 -1.37 -15.37
CA ILE A 15 9.49 -1.94 -15.33
C ILE A 15 10.06 -2.01 -16.75
N ILE A 16 9.24 -2.50 -17.68
CA ILE A 16 9.56 -2.59 -19.10
C ILE A 16 8.42 -1.92 -19.85
N PRO A 17 8.68 -0.84 -20.63
CA PRO A 17 7.64 -0.16 -21.38
C PRO A 17 6.84 -1.11 -22.28
N GLY A 18 5.52 -1.06 -22.17
CA GLY A 18 4.62 -1.89 -22.98
C GLY A 18 4.36 -3.30 -22.45
N LEU A 19 4.98 -3.71 -21.34
CA LEU A 19 4.62 -4.93 -20.62
C LEU A 19 3.78 -4.60 -19.37
N PRO A 20 2.89 -5.51 -18.93
CA PRO A 20 2.01 -5.25 -17.77
C PRO A 20 2.75 -5.25 -16.42
N PHE A 21 4.08 -5.39 -16.40
CA PHE A 21 4.89 -5.44 -15.18
C PHE A 21 5.15 -4.04 -14.63
N ARG A 22 4.60 -3.78 -13.44
CA ARG A 22 4.76 -2.51 -12.73
C ARG A 22 5.64 -2.67 -11.50
N TRP A 23 6.43 -1.64 -11.18
CA TRP A 23 7.24 -1.59 -9.97
C TRP A 23 6.39 -1.78 -8.72
N TYR A 24 5.16 -1.28 -8.73
CA TYR A 24 4.21 -1.45 -7.63
C TYR A 24 3.95 -2.92 -7.28
N GLY A 25 3.68 -3.76 -8.29
CA GLY A 25 3.47 -5.19 -8.08
C GLY A 25 4.73 -5.88 -7.56
N LEU A 26 5.90 -5.52 -8.11
CA LEU A 26 7.17 -6.04 -7.62
C LEU A 26 7.45 -5.63 -6.17
N MET A 27 7.15 -4.39 -5.80
CA MET A 27 7.31 -3.92 -4.42
C MET A 27 6.41 -4.68 -3.44
N TYR A 28 5.20 -5.10 -3.84
CA TYR A 28 4.39 -6.00 -3.02
C TYR A 28 5.02 -7.38 -2.85
N LEU A 29 5.62 -7.95 -3.90
CA LEU A 29 6.34 -9.22 -3.79
C LEU A 29 7.52 -9.09 -2.83
N VAL A 30 8.27 -7.99 -2.89
CA VAL A 30 9.36 -7.70 -1.95
C VAL A 30 8.81 -7.51 -0.53
N ALA A 31 7.72 -6.75 -0.34
CA ALA A 31 7.08 -6.55 0.95
C ALA A 31 6.67 -7.87 1.60
N PHE A 32 6.04 -8.75 0.82
CA PHE A 32 5.65 -10.09 1.24
C PHE A 32 6.87 -10.94 1.58
N GLY A 33 7.87 -10.99 0.70
CA GLY A 33 9.10 -11.75 0.91
C GLY A 33 9.85 -11.33 2.18
N VAL A 34 9.98 -10.03 2.41
CA VAL A 34 10.61 -9.49 3.64
C VAL A 34 9.80 -9.88 4.88
N THR A 35 8.48 -9.70 4.84
CA THR A 35 7.59 -10.08 5.96
C THR A 35 7.69 -11.57 6.26
N TRP A 36 7.68 -12.42 5.23
CA TRP A 36 7.84 -13.87 5.33
C TRP A 36 9.17 -14.27 5.96
N LEU A 37 10.29 -13.69 5.48
CA LEU A 37 11.61 -13.99 5.99
C LEU A 37 11.76 -13.61 7.47
N LEU A 38 11.22 -12.44 7.86
CA LEU A 38 11.22 -11.98 9.25
C LEU A 38 10.31 -12.86 10.13
N PHE A 39 9.11 -13.19 9.64
CA PHE A 39 8.19 -14.10 10.32
C PHE A 39 8.85 -15.44 10.57
N LYS A 40 9.41 -16.07 9.53
CA LYS A 40 10.10 -17.36 9.62
C LYS A 40 11.28 -17.32 10.59
N ARG A 41 12.10 -16.25 10.51
CA ARG A 41 13.21 -16.04 11.44
C ARG A 41 12.72 -15.96 12.89
N GLU A 42 11.59 -15.31 13.11
CA GLU A 42 11.04 -15.15 14.43
C GLU A 42 10.33 -16.40 14.97
N SER A 43 9.56 -17.10 14.12
CA SER A 43 8.98 -18.41 14.46
C SER A 43 10.07 -19.38 14.90
N LYS A 44 11.20 -19.41 14.19
CA LYS A 44 12.35 -20.25 14.55
C LYS A 44 13.00 -19.83 15.88
N ARG A 45 13.15 -18.52 16.15
CA ARG A 45 13.68 -18.04 17.44
C ARG A 45 12.80 -18.49 18.60
N LEU A 46 11.49 -18.39 18.42
CA LEU A 46 10.50 -18.70 19.45
C LEU A 46 10.25 -20.20 19.63
N GLY A 47 10.81 -21.05 18.75
CA GLY A 47 10.50 -22.48 18.76
C GLY A 47 9.02 -22.74 18.51
N ALA A 48 8.40 -21.93 17.63
CA ALA A 48 6.97 -22.03 17.37
C ALA A 48 6.60 -23.45 16.86
N PRO A 49 5.43 -23.97 17.26
CA PRO A 49 5.06 -25.36 17.02
C PRO A 49 4.55 -25.63 15.60
N TRP A 50 4.28 -24.59 14.80
CA TRP A 50 3.81 -24.73 13.42
C TRP A 50 4.95 -24.99 12.45
N THR A 51 4.61 -25.72 11.39
CA THR A 51 5.48 -26.01 10.26
C THR A 51 5.60 -24.81 9.31
N GLU A 52 6.61 -24.84 8.43
CA GLU A 52 6.73 -23.84 7.36
C GLU A 52 5.56 -23.89 6.37
N ASP A 53 5.01 -25.07 6.11
CA ASP A 53 3.86 -25.24 5.21
C ASP A 53 2.59 -24.64 5.82
N GLU A 54 2.35 -24.84 7.12
CA GLU A 54 1.25 -24.16 7.82
C GLU A 54 1.41 -22.65 7.77
N ALA A 55 2.63 -22.15 7.96
CA ALA A 55 2.89 -20.73 7.85
C ALA A 55 2.66 -20.19 6.43
N ALA A 56 3.13 -20.89 5.40
CA ALA A 56 2.89 -20.51 4.02
C ALA A 56 1.38 -20.49 3.71
N ASN A 57 0.64 -21.50 4.16
CA ASN A 57 -0.80 -21.58 4.02
C ASN A 57 -1.52 -20.42 4.73
N PHE A 58 -1.12 -20.06 5.95
CA PHE A 58 -1.66 -18.89 6.65
C PHE A 58 -1.51 -17.60 5.82
N PHE A 59 -0.32 -17.36 5.26
CA PHE A 59 -0.06 -16.20 4.41
C PHE A 59 -0.88 -16.24 3.11
N ILE A 60 -1.03 -17.42 2.48
CA ILE A 60 -1.88 -17.60 1.30
C ILE A 60 -3.34 -17.25 1.62
N TRP A 61 -3.87 -17.75 2.74
CA TRP A 61 -5.22 -17.41 3.20
C TRP A 61 -5.37 -15.90 3.43
N GLY A 62 -4.34 -15.26 4.00
CA GLY A 62 -4.29 -13.81 4.13
C GLY A 62 -4.35 -13.08 2.78
N ILE A 63 -3.54 -13.49 1.80
CA ILE A 63 -3.55 -12.91 0.44
C ILE A 63 -4.92 -13.07 -0.22
N VAL A 64 -5.49 -14.28 -0.17
CA VAL A 64 -6.82 -14.56 -0.73
C VAL A 64 -7.88 -13.70 -0.05
N GLY A 65 -7.82 -13.57 1.28
CA GLY A 65 -8.69 -12.69 2.05
C GLY A 65 -8.60 -11.23 1.61
N ILE A 66 -7.38 -10.71 1.43
CA ILE A 66 -7.15 -9.33 0.94
C ILE A 66 -7.76 -9.15 -0.44
N LEU A 67 -7.49 -10.07 -1.37
CA LEU A 67 -7.96 -9.97 -2.74
C LEU A 67 -9.48 -10.06 -2.84
N LEU A 68 -10.09 -11.05 -2.18
CA LEU A 68 -11.54 -11.23 -2.19
C LEU A 68 -12.25 -10.10 -1.46
N GLY A 69 -11.83 -9.77 -0.24
CA GLY A 69 -12.45 -8.72 0.55
C GLY A 69 -12.29 -7.35 -0.11
N GLY A 70 -11.10 -7.05 -0.61
CA GLY A 70 -10.84 -5.80 -1.32
C GLY A 70 -11.66 -5.67 -2.59
N ARG A 71 -11.79 -6.76 -3.35
CA ARG A 71 -12.61 -6.77 -4.56
C ARG A 71 -14.10 -6.60 -4.25
N LEU A 72 -14.64 -7.40 -3.35
CA LEU A 72 -16.06 -7.38 -3.00
C LEU A 72 -16.49 -6.02 -2.44
N ALA A 73 -15.74 -5.46 -1.48
CA ALA A 73 -16.09 -4.14 -0.95
C ALA A 73 -15.91 -3.04 -2.00
N GLY A 74 -14.85 -3.11 -2.81
CA GLY A 74 -14.61 -2.16 -3.90
C GLY A 74 -15.78 -2.11 -4.89
N THR A 75 -16.30 -3.27 -5.28
CA THR A 75 -17.39 -3.37 -6.26
C THR A 75 -18.79 -3.17 -5.67
N LEU A 76 -19.02 -3.57 -4.42
CA LEU A 76 -20.37 -3.59 -3.82
C LEU A 76 -20.67 -2.40 -2.91
N ILE A 77 -19.64 -1.75 -2.35
CA ILE A 77 -19.80 -0.67 -1.37
C ILE A 77 -19.34 0.67 -1.94
N TYR A 78 -18.20 0.69 -2.64
CA TYR A 78 -17.56 1.94 -3.09
C TYR A 78 -17.87 2.31 -4.54
N GLU A 79 -18.42 1.39 -5.33
CA GLU A 79 -18.88 1.69 -6.67
C GLU A 79 -20.31 2.28 -6.60
N PRO A 80 -20.52 3.55 -7.03
CA PRO A 80 -21.78 4.27 -6.82
C PRO A 80 -22.92 3.86 -7.78
N THR A 81 -22.63 3.07 -8.80
CA THR A 81 -23.58 2.58 -9.80
C THR A 81 -24.05 1.15 -9.47
N ASN A 82 -25.19 0.75 -10.03
CA ASN A 82 -25.67 -0.63 -9.92
C ASN A 82 -24.97 -1.60 -10.90
N TYR A 83 -23.83 -1.23 -11.46
CA TYR A 83 -23.15 -1.98 -12.51
C TYR A 83 -22.87 -3.44 -12.12
N TYR A 84 -22.26 -3.65 -10.95
CA TYR A 84 -21.91 -4.99 -10.47
C TYR A 84 -23.11 -5.78 -9.92
N TRP A 85 -24.19 -5.10 -9.54
CA TRP A 85 -25.44 -5.76 -9.16
C TRP A 85 -26.17 -6.33 -10.38
N ILE A 86 -26.11 -5.62 -11.52
CA ILE A 86 -26.71 -6.07 -12.78
C ILE A 86 -25.84 -7.13 -13.45
N LYS A 87 -24.51 -7.00 -13.38
CA LYS A 87 -23.56 -7.92 -14.01
C LYS A 87 -22.57 -8.50 -12.99
N PRO A 88 -23.00 -9.37 -12.07
CA PRO A 88 -22.18 -9.85 -10.95
C PRO A 88 -20.92 -10.63 -11.36
N TRP A 89 -20.91 -11.25 -12.54
CA TRP A 89 -19.70 -11.92 -13.05
C TRP A 89 -18.53 -10.95 -13.31
N TYR A 90 -18.79 -9.65 -13.55
CA TYR A 90 -17.74 -8.64 -13.68
C TYR A 90 -16.96 -8.39 -12.38
N ILE A 91 -17.48 -8.84 -11.23
CA ILE A 91 -16.73 -8.79 -9.97
C ILE A 91 -15.45 -9.63 -10.09
N PHE A 92 -15.45 -10.74 -10.82
CA PHE A 92 -14.24 -11.57 -10.99
C PHE A 92 -13.77 -11.65 -12.45
N TRP A 93 -14.20 -10.69 -13.27
CA TRP A 93 -13.77 -10.58 -14.67
C TRP A 93 -12.64 -9.55 -14.82
N PRO A 94 -11.45 -9.94 -15.32
CA PRO A 94 -10.29 -9.04 -15.42
C PRO A 94 -10.15 -8.35 -16.79
N PHE A 95 -11.15 -8.47 -17.67
CA PHE A 95 -11.15 -7.84 -18.99
C PHE A 95 -12.18 -6.71 -19.06
N ASP A 96 -11.91 -5.72 -19.89
CA ASP A 96 -12.90 -4.70 -20.22
C ASP A 96 -13.93 -5.21 -21.25
N GLU A 97 -14.89 -4.36 -21.62
CA GLU A 97 -15.93 -4.71 -22.61
C GLU A 97 -15.36 -4.97 -24.01
N SER A 98 -14.13 -4.51 -24.30
CA SER A 98 -13.42 -4.75 -25.56
C SER A 98 -12.63 -6.08 -25.58
N GLY A 99 -12.57 -6.79 -24.45
CA GLY A 99 -11.79 -8.01 -24.29
C GLY A 99 -10.31 -7.75 -23.97
N THR A 100 -9.93 -6.52 -23.66
CA THR A 100 -8.55 -6.17 -23.27
C THR A 100 -8.33 -6.50 -21.80
N PHE A 101 -7.21 -7.17 -21.48
CA PHE A 101 -6.86 -7.46 -20.08
C PHE A 101 -6.46 -6.17 -19.37
N VAL A 102 -7.31 -5.71 -18.45
CA VAL A 102 -7.08 -4.52 -17.63
C VAL A 102 -6.80 -4.86 -16.17
N GLY A 103 -6.93 -6.13 -15.80
CA GLY A 103 -6.80 -6.64 -14.44
C GLY A 103 -8.01 -6.28 -13.57
N PHE A 104 -7.90 -6.55 -12.27
CA PHE A 104 -8.96 -6.22 -11.30
C PHE A 104 -8.85 -4.75 -10.86
N GLN A 105 -9.68 -3.88 -11.44
CA GLN A 105 -9.78 -2.46 -11.06
C GLN A 105 -10.89 -2.18 -10.03
N GLY A 106 -10.68 -1.28 -9.08
CA GLY A 106 -11.68 -1.01 -8.04
C GLY A 106 -11.53 -1.94 -6.83
N MET A 107 -10.35 -1.90 -6.22
CA MET A 107 -10.05 -2.60 -4.96
C MET A 107 -10.25 -1.64 -3.79
N SER A 108 -10.85 -2.12 -2.71
CA SER A 108 -11.01 -1.37 -1.46
C SER A 108 -9.96 -1.76 -0.44
N TYR A 109 -9.29 -0.77 0.15
CA TYR A 109 -8.39 -0.99 1.29
C TYR A 109 -9.15 -1.58 2.50
N HIS A 110 -10.29 -0.98 2.88
CA HIS A 110 -11.08 -1.44 4.02
C HIS A 110 -11.57 -2.87 3.83
N GLY A 111 -12.06 -3.19 2.63
CA GLY A 111 -12.46 -4.55 2.28
C GLY A 111 -11.31 -5.53 2.38
N GLY A 112 -10.13 -5.16 1.87
CA GLY A 112 -8.95 -6.01 1.93
C GLY A 112 -8.49 -6.26 3.36
N PHE A 113 -8.52 -5.25 4.22
CA PHE A 113 -8.17 -5.36 5.63
C PHE A 113 -9.14 -6.28 6.40
N VAL A 114 -10.44 -6.09 6.22
CA VAL A 114 -11.47 -6.95 6.83
C VAL A 114 -11.33 -8.39 6.29
N GLY A 115 -11.13 -8.55 4.98
CA GLY A 115 -10.93 -9.84 4.35
C GLY A 115 -9.70 -10.59 4.88
N LEU A 116 -8.59 -9.89 5.11
CA LEU A 116 -7.39 -10.44 5.76
C LEU A 116 -7.69 -11.01 7.14
N ILE A 117 -8.35 -10.21 8.00
CA ILE A 117 -8.67 -10.61 9.36
C ILE A 117 -9.62 -11.81 9.35
N VAL A 118 -10.70 -11.76 8.57
CA VAL A 118 -11.68 -12.84 8.50
C VAL A 118 -11.05 -14.13 7.97
N ALA A 119 -10.27 -14.07 6.88
CA ALA A 119 -9.65 -15.26 6.31
C ALA A 119 -8.65 -15.92 7.26
N THR A 120 -7.81 -15.12 7.93
CA THR A 120 -6.83 -15.63 8.90
C THR A 120 -7.49 -16.15 10.18
N LEU A 121 -8.56 -15.51 10.67
CA LEU A 121 -9.36 -16.02 11.79
C LEU A 121 -10.03 -17.35 11.47
N ILE A 122 -10.62 -17.48 10.28
CA ILE A 122 -11.22 -18.73 9.81
C ILE A 122 -10.16 -19.82 9.76
N TRP A 123 -9.01 -19.55 9.14
CA TRP A 123 -7.92 -20.51 9.04
C TRP A 123 -7.44 -20.98 10.42
N CYS A 124 -7.17 -20.05 11.33
CA CYS A 124 -6.74 -20.39 12.70
C CYS A 124 -7.81 -21.21 13.43
N LYS A 125 -9.09 -20.85 13.31
CA LYS A 125 -10.20 -21.59 13.94
C LYS A 125 -10.31 -23.02 13.43
N VAL A 126 -10.15 -23.23 12.13
CA VAL A 126 -10.22 -24.57 11.51
C VAL A 126 -9.04 -25.44 11.96
N HIS A 127 -7.84 -24.86 12.01
CA HIS A 127 -6.61 -25.57 12.40
C HIS A 127 -6.35 -25.57 13.90
N LYS A 128 -7.27 -25.03 14.71
CA LYS A 128 -7.18 -24.92 16.18
C LYS A 128 -5.94 -24.17 16.67
N TRP A 129 -5.49 -23.19 15.89
CA TRP A 129 -4.44 -22.26 16.29
C TRP A 129 -5.03 -21.05 17.01
N ASN A 130 -4.31 -20.53 18.01
CA ASN A 130 -4.62 -19.23 18.58
C ASN A 130 -4.19 -18.12 17.61
N TRP A 131 -5.16 -17.36 17.09
CA TRP A 131 -4.90 -16.31 16.10
C TRP A 131 -3.97 -15.21 16.62
N PHE A 132 -3.97 -14.94 17.93
CA PHE A 132 -3.12 -13.90 18.50
C PHE A 132 -1.63 -14.22 18.39
N ASP A 133 -1.23 -15.49 18.48
CA ASP A 133 0.18 -15.87 18.33
C ASP A 133 0.68 -15.55 16.92
N TRP A 134 -0.13 -15.87 15.91
CA TRP A 134 0.16 -15.56 14.51
C TRP A 134 0.17 -14.05 14.26
N ALA A 135 -0.86 -13.35 14.74
CA ALA A 135 -0.98 -11.90 14.61
C ALA A 135 0.20 -11.18 15.28
N ASP A 136 0.68 -11.66 16.43
CA ASP A 136 1.81 -11.09 17.15
C ASP A 136 3.13 -11.22 16.36
N LEU A 137 3.39 -12.35 15.71
CA LEU A 137 4.57 -12.51 14.85
C LEU A 137 4.47 -11.67 13.58
N ILE A 138 3.27 -11.56 13.00
CA ILE A 138 3.03 -10.68 11.85
C ILE A 138 3.25 -9.23 12.24
N ALA A 139 2.77 -8.78 13.41
CA ALA A 139 2.89 -7.40 13.86
C ALA A 139 4.35 -6.92 13.97
N VAL A 140 5.27 -7.79 14.38
CA VAL A 140 6.71 -7.44 14.43
C VAL A 140 7.42 -7.57 13.07
N SER A 141 6.83 -8.27 12.11
CA SER A 141 7.45 -8.59 10.81
C SER A 141 6.96 -7.68 9.67
N ALA A 142 5.68 -7.35 9.65
CA ALA A 142 5.01 -6.62 8.58
C ALA A 142 5.50 -5.17 8.37
N PRO A 143 5.87 -4.39 9.40
CA PRO A 143 6.27 -2.99 9.20
C PRO A 143 7.46 -2.81 8.26
N LEU A 144 8.47 -3.70 8.29
CA LEU A 144 9.56 -3.59 7.32
C LEU A 144 9.06 -3.82 5.89
N GLY A 145 8.15 -4.79 5.69
CA GLY A 145 7.48 -5.01 4.41
C GLY A 145 6.66 -3.80 3.94
N TYR A 146 5.95 -3.14 4.85
CA TYR A 146 5.15 -1.93 4.56
C TYR A 146 5.97 -0.81 3.92
N THR A 147 7.25 -0.68 4.30
CA THR A 147 8.22 0.23 3.65
C THR A 147 8.18 0.11 2.13
N PHE A 148 8.22 -1.11 1.60
CA PHE A 148 8.26 -1.35 0.15
C PHE A 148 6.93 -1.01 -0.53
N GLY A 149 5.79 -1.25 0.13
CA GLY A 149 4.50 -0.79 -0.36
C GLY A 149 4.46 0.73 -0.57
N ARG A 150 4.96 1.48 0.41
CA ARG A 150 5.05 2.95 0.34
C ARG A 150 6.07 3.46 -0.67
N LEU A 151 7.20 2.77 -0.83
CA LEU A 151 8.12 3.03 -1.93
C LEU A 151 7.46 2.78 -3.29
N GLY A 152 6.64 1.73 -3.41
CA GLY A 152 5.82 1.47 -4.59
C GLY A 152 4.88 2.64 -4.91
N ASN A 153 4.17 3.18 -3.91
CA ASN A 153 3.31 4.36 -4.11
C ASN A 153 4.13 5.58 -4.57
N PHE A 154 5.32 5.78 -4.00
CA PHE A 154 6.22 6.84 -4.44
C PHE A 154 6.66 6.66 -5.90
N ILE A 155 7.01 5.44 -6.32
CA ILE A 155 7.42 5.12 -7.71
C ILE A 155 6.26 5.33 -8.69
N ASN A 156 5.04 4.94 -8.32
CA ASN A 156 3.83 5.24 -9.09
C ASN A 156 3.49 6.73 -9.10
N GLY A 157 4.09 7.51 -8.20
CA GLY A 157 3.80 8.90 -7.99
C GLY A 157 2.36 9.12 -7.51
N GLU A 158 1.84 8.29 -6.61
CA GLU A 158 0.46 8.33 -6.06
C GLU A 158 0.44 8.44 -4.54
N LEU A 159 -0.70 8.78 -3.91
CA LEU A 159 -0.85 8.93 -2.45
C LEU A 159 0.11 9.95 -1.82
N TRP A 160 0.33 11.06 -2.52
CA TRP A 160 1.11 12.19 -2.02
C TRP A 160 0.38 12.91 -0.88
N GLY A 161 1.13 13.69 -0.12
CA GLY A 161 0.62 14.46 1.01
C GLY A 161 -0.03 15.78 0.60
N LYS A 162 -0.26 16.63 1.60
CA LYS A 162 -0.84 17.97 1.40
C LYS A 162 0.10 18.89 0.60
N VAL A 163 -0.50 19.89 -0.05
CA VAL A 163 0.24 20.99 -0.70
C VAL A 163 1.14 21.67 0.33
N SER A 164 2.37 21.98 -0.07
CA SER A 164 3.39 22.50 0.83
C SER A 164 4.37 23.42 0.12
N THR A 165 4.95 24.36 0.87
CA THR A 165 6.02 25.26 0.42
C THR A 165 7.39 24.87 0.98
N ALA A 166 7.49 23.71 1.66
CA ALA A 166 8.74 23.20 2.18
C ALA A 166 9.77 22.96 1.06
N PRO A 167 11.09 23.13 1.33
CA PRO A 167 12.12 23.03 0.28
C PRO A 167 12.34 21.61 -0.27
N TRP A 168 11.72 20.59 0.33
CA TRP A 168 11.72 19.21 -0.16
C TRP A 168 10.34 18.77 -0.70
N ALA A 169 9.39 19.71 -0.84
CA ALA A 169 8.10 19.40 -1.46
C ALA A 169 8.29 19.10 -2.96
N MET A 170 7.55 18.11 -3.47
CA MET A 170 7.66 17.63 -4.84
C MET A 170 6.41 17.91 -5.67
N VAL A 171 6.60 18.26 -6.94
CA VAL A 171 5.54 18.35 -7.94
C VAL A 171 5.32 16.96 -8.55
N PHE A 172 4.21 16.31 -8.19
CA PHE A 172 3.86 14.98 -8.69
C PHE A 172 3.09 15.06 -10.02
N PRO A 173 3.39 14.22 -11.03
CA PRO A 173 2.89 14.39 -12.40
C PRO A 173 1.37 14.24 -12.51
N ASN A 174 0.80 13.28 -11.78
CA ASN A 174 -0.63 12.94 -11.82
C ASN A 174 -1.43 13.64 -10.72
N ALA A 175 -0.83 14.58 -10.01
CA ALA A 175 -1.50 15.25 -8.93
C ALA A 175 -2.53 16.27 -9.41
N GLU A 176 -3.59 16.41 -8.61
CA GLU A 176 -4.67 17.35 -8.86
C GLU A 176 -4.11 18.74 -9.13
N ARG A 177 -4.66 19.42 -10.13
CA ARG A 177 -4.29 20.78 -10.47
C ARG A 177 -5.35 21.72 -9.95
N PHE A 178 -4.93 22.90 -9.50
CA PHE A 178 -5.82 23.90 -8.94
C PHE A 178 -5.91 25.12 -9.86
N SER A 179 -7.07 25.75 -9.90
CA SER A 179 -7.29 26.94 -10.71
C SER A 179 -6.41 28.11 -10.24
N ALA A 180 -5.72 28.77 -11.16
CA ALA A 180 -4.95 29.98 -10.89
C ALA A 180 -5.81 31.15 -10.39
N LYS A 181 -7.14 31.09 -10.52
CA LYS A 181 -8.06 32.10 -9.96
C LYS A 181 -8.08 32.11 -8.43
N GLU A 182 -7.77 30.98 -7.82
CA GLU A 182 -7.77 30.82 -6.38
C GLU A 182 -6.60 31.59 -5.74
N GLN A 183 -6.90 32.48 -4.78
CA GLN A 183 -5.90 33.35 -4.16
C GLN A 183 -4.78 32.54 -3.48
N TRP A 184 -5.14 31.45 -2.80
CA TRP A 184 -4.18 30.59 -2.10
C TRP A 184 -3.23 29.88 -3.08
N VAL A 185 -3.69 29.54 -4.29
CA VAL A 185 -2.85 28.95 -5.36
C VAL A 185 -1.82 29.96 -5.83
N GLN A 186 -2.25 31.21 -6.07
CA GLN A 186 -1.34 32.28 -6.49
C GLN A 186 -0.28 32.58 -5.44
N GLU A 187 -0.64 32.56 -4.16
CA GLU A 187 0.30 32.79 -3.08
C GLU A 187 1.36 31.69 -3.01
N ILE A 188 0.94 30.42 -3.06
CA ILE A 188 1.87 29.28 -3.04
C ILE A 188 2.75 29.30 -4.29
N ALA A 189 2.17 29.47 -5.48
CA ALA A 189 2.92 29.55 -6.74
C ALA A 189 4.01 30.62 -6.69
N ARG A 190 3.69 31.81 -6.15
CA ARG A 190 4.66 32.89 -5.97
C ARG A 190 5.77 32.51 -5.00
N LYS A 191 5.45 31.86 -3.87
CA LYS A 191 6.42 31.43 -2.86
C LYS A 191 7.41 30.39 -3.40
N VAL A 192 6.94 29.45 -4.22
CA VAL A 192 7.75 28.35 -4.77
C VAL A 192 8.33 28.65 -6.16
N GLY A 193 8.05 29.82 -6.73
CA GLY A 193 8.61 30.26 -8.00
C GLY A 193 7.93 29.70 -9.25
N ILE A 194 6.69 29.20 -9.15
CA ILE A 194 5.88 28.80 -10.31
C ILE A 194 5.34 30.07 -10.98
N ARG A 195 5.62 30.21 -12.28
CA ARG A 195 5.08 31.30 -13.10
C ARG A 195 3.68 30.96 -13.60
N ILE A 196 2.70 31.77 -13.19
CA ILE A 196 1.34 31.75 -13.73
C ILE A 196 1.29 32.71 -14.92
N VAL A 197 0.81 32.27 -16.08
CA VAL A 197 0.76 33.08 -17.31
C VAL A 197 -0.66 33.60 -17.53
N SER A 198 -1.68 32.81 -17.17
CA SER A 198 -3.09 33.14 -17.32
C SER A 198 -3.89 32.75 -16.08
N MET A 199 -4.94 33.51 -15.79
CA MET A 199 -5.90 33.17 -14.72
C MET A 199 -6.76 31.96 -15.06
N ASN A 200 -6.72 31.46 -16.29
CA ASN A 200 -7.37 30.20 -16.67
C ASN A 200 -6.43 28.98 -16.54
N ASP A 201 -5.19 29.17 -16.09
CA ASP A 201 -4.23 28.08 -15.90
C ASP A 201 -4.64 27.15 -14.76
N MET A 202 -4.38 25.86 -14.95
CA MET A 202 -4.49 24.84 -13.90
C MET A 202 -3.09 24.52 -13.39
N VAL A 203 -2.80 24.94 -12.17
CA VAL A 203 -1.47 24.91 -11.56
C VAL A 203 -1.28 23.61 -10.78
N ASN A 204 -0.20 22.88 -11.08
CA ASN A 204 0.23 21.75 -10.27
C ASN A 204 1.15 22.25 -9.15
N LEU A 205 0.70 22.13 -7.91
CA LEU A 205 1.43 22.63 -6.74
C LEU A 205 2.29 21.53 -6.09
N PRO A 206 3.45 21.90 -5.50
CA PRO A 206 4.30 20.96 -4.80
C PRO A 206 3.64 20.45 -3.52
N ARG A 207 3.91 19.19 -3.19
CA ARG A 207 3.28 18.46 -2.09
C ARG A 207 4.32 17.71 -1.28
N HIS A 208 4.00 17.43 -0.04
CA HIS A 208 4.85 16.56 0.77
C HIS A 208 4.90 15.14 0.18
N PRO A 209 6.09 14.54 -0.01
CA PRO A 209 6.20 13.12 -0.31
C PRO A 209 5.93 12.27 0.92
N SER A 210 4.67 12.26 1.39
CA SER A 210 4.25 11.54 2.60
C SER A 210 4.56 10.06 2.52
N GLN A 211 4.55 9.47 1.32
CA GLN A 211 4.93 8.08 1.10
C GLN A 211 6.33 7.77 1.65
N LEU A 212 7.30 8.68 1.49
CA LEU A 212 8.65 8.52 2.01
C LEU A 212 8.69 8.66 3.54
N TYR A 213 7.86 9.54 4.10
CA TYR A 213 7.75 9.69 5.55
C TYR A 213 7.11 8.46 6.18
N GLU A 214 6.05 7.92 5.56
CA GLU A 214 5.35 6.71 5.99
C GLU A 214 6.26 5.48 5.86
N ALA A 215 6.99 5.35 4.75
CA ALA A 215 8.01 4.31 4.58
C ALA A 215 9.07 4.37 5.69
N LEU A 216 9.51 5.57 6.07
CA LEU A 216 10.51 5.75 7.12
C LEU A 216 9.93 5.51 8.52
N LEU A 217 8.83 6.17 8.89
CA LEU A 217 8.32 6.22 10.26
C LEU A 217 7.49 4.97 10.59
N GLU A 218 6.49 4.65 9.78
CA GLU A 218 5.60 3.50 9.97
C GLU A 218 6.21 2.20 9.43
N GLY A 219 7.18 2.29 8.52
CA GLY A 219 7.94 1.15 8.03
C GLY A 219 9.19 0.89 8.87
N ILE A 220 10.27 1.59 8.54
CA ILE A 220 11.61 1.32 9.10
C ILE A 220 11.67 1.58 10.62
N VAL A 221 11.28 2.76 11.08
CA VAL A 221 11.40 3.15 12.50
C VAL A 221 10.50 2.30 13.37
N LEU A 222 9.23 2.12 12.99
CA LEU A 222 8.32 1.23 13.71
C LEU A 222 8.86 -0.20 13.75
N TRP A 223 9.38 -0.72 12.62
CA TRP A 223 10.03 -2.02 12.61
C TRP A 223 11.21 -2.08 13.56
N LEU A 224 12.11 -1.10 13.57
CA LEU A 224 13.26 -1.06 14.49
C LEU A 224 12.78 -1.11 15.96
N ILE A 225 11.75 -0.34 16.29
CA ILE A 225 11.17 -0.32 17.64
C ILE A 225 10.63 -1.71 18.00
N LEU A 226 9.78 -2.29 17.16
CA LEU A 226 9.16 -3.58 17.44
C LEU A 226 10.19 -4.72 17.43
N TRP A 227 11.14 -4.70 16.52
CA TRP A 227 12.11 -5.78 16.32
C TRP A 227 13.22 -5.78 17.38
N PHE A 228 13.67 -4.62 17.86
CA PHE A 228 14.76 -4.55 18.83
C PHE A 228 14.31 -4.33 20.27
N PHE A 229 13.13 -3.73 20.51
CA PHE A 229 12.67 -3.44 21.87
C PHE A 229 11.51 -4.32 22.33
N VAL A 230 10.57 -4.67 21.45
CA VAL A 230 9.38 -5.46 21.80
C VAL A 230 9.64 -6.96 21.64
N ARG A 231 10.12 -7.37 20.46
CA ARG A 231 10.38 -8.76 20.08
C ARG A 231 11.24 -9.52 21.09
N PRO A 232 12.40 -9.01 21.60
CA PRO A 232 13.24 -9.80 22.51
C PRO A 232 12.56 -10.16 23.84
N ARG A 233 11.58 -9.36 24.28
CA ARG A 233 10.86 -9.56 25.54
C ARG A 233 9.77 -10.63 25.46
N ARG A 234 9.53 -11.19 24.26
CA ARG A 234 8.48 -12.17 24.02
C ARG A 234 9.02 -13.59 24.09
N SER A 235 8.35 -14.40 24.90
CA SER A 235 8.36 -15.86 24.84
C SER A 235 7.10 -16.33 24.14
N PHE A 236 7.18 -17.46 23.42
CA PHE A 236 5.99 -18.09 22.86
C PHE A 236 5.06 -18.46 24.02
N ARG A 237 3.80 -18.04 23.96
CA ARG A 237 2.76 -18.52 24.88
C ARG A 237 2.33 -19.90 24.41
N GLY A 238 3.21 -20.88 24.55
CA GLY A 238 2.81 -22.27 24.41
C GLY A 238 1.76 -22.55 25.47
N GLU A 239 0.54 -22.88 25.04
CA GLU A 239 -0.41 -23.53 25.92
C GLU A 239 0.23 -24.86 26.35
N GLY A 240 0.49 -24.99 27.66
CA GLY A 240 0.73 -26.27 28.31
C GLY A 240 -0.59 -27.01 28.51
#